data_AF-A0A9X0B9M6-F1
#
_entry.id   AF-A0A9X0B9M6-F1
#
_cell.length_a   1.000
_cell.length_b   1.000
_cell.length_c   1.000
_cell.angle_alpha   90.00
_cell.angle_beta   90.00
_cell.angle_gamma   90.00
#
_symmetry.space_group_name_H-M   'P 1'
#
loop_
_entity.id
_entity.type
_entity.pdbx_description
1 polymer ?
#
loop_
_entity_poly.entity_id
_entity_poly.type
_entity_poly.pdbx_seq_one_letter_code
_entity_poly.pdbx_strand_id
1 'polypeptide(L)'
;MDSDGFVDLEGLENAPPPLRTMESSDIEDVIQRCNDRIRDGIMRQWWTQKLEYYQKLKKENDAQIASEPGLDLNTVIRVKELEVIKAHLEKEGNPHYALSNVNSPLAAYRRRLLVWHMDKVTYWSDGKQLCKPEAFDWDRLLEWDNKVNGYAFWVEGIGNPGPKKSYAFNIPAVHGAMRRASVWNHHRSLVQRIYQTI
;
A
#
# COMPACT_ATOMS: atom_id res chain seq x y z
N MET A 1 -11.80 -15.39 -36.17
CA MET A 1 -10.67 -15.97 -35.45
C MET A 1 -9.63 -14.88 -35.44
N ASP A 2 -9.51 -14.17 -34.32
CA ASP A 2 -8.34 -13.38 -34.01
C ASP A 2 -8.10 -13.54 -32.51
N SER A 3 -6.89 -13.95 -32.20
CA SER A 3 -6.35 -14.38 -30.93
C SER A 3 -5.87 -13.16 -30.16
N ASP A 4 -6.60 -12.76 -29.13
CA ASP A 4 -6.11 -11.78 -28.16
C ASP A 4 -5.30 -12.48 -27.07
N GLY A 5 -4.11 -11.91 -26.87
CA GLY A 5 -3.00 -12.51 -26.15
C GLY A 5 -3.30 -12.76 -24.67
N PHE A 6 -3.22 -14.03 -24.32
CA PHE A 6 -3.01 -14.48 -22.96
C PHE A 6 -1.64 -13.97 -22.50
N VAL A 7 -1.64 -12.96 -21.64
CA VAL A 7 -0.41 -12.44 -21.03
C VAL A 7 0.14 -13.53 -20.11
N ASP A 8 1.33 -14.02 -20.45
CA ASP A 8 2.08 -14.99 -19.65
C ASP A 8 2.21 -14.51 -18.21
N LEU A 9 1.53 -15.22 -17.30
CA LEU A 9 1.57 -15.00 -15.85
C LEU A 9 2.77 -15.69 -15.18
N GLU A 10 3.67 -16.31 -15.94
CA GLU A 10 4.83 -17.05 -15.42
C GLU A 10 5.91 -16.18 -14.75
N GLY A 11 5.77 -14.85 -14.77
CA GLY A 11 6.68 -13.92 -14.09
C GLY A 11 6.38 -13.62 -12.61
N LEU A 12 5.23 -14.04 -12.08
CA LEU A 12 4.77 -13.68 -10.73
C LEU A 12 5.09 -14.73 -9.65
N GLU A 13 5.56 -15.92 -10.03
CA GLU A 13 5.81 -17.02 -9.09
C GLU A 13 7.13 -16.86 -8.31
N ASN A 14 7.98 -15.92 -8.71
CA ASN A 14 9.26 -15.60 -8.05
C ASN A 14 9.22 -14.35 -7.15
N ALA A 15 8.04 -13.72 -6.99
CA ALA A 15 7.91 -12.66 -6.00
C ALA A 15 8.03 -13.28 -4.59
N PRO A 16 8.96 -12.81 -3.73
CA PRO A 16 9.04 -13.31 -2.37
C PRO A 16 7.67 -13.18 -1.72
N PRO A 17 7.17 -14.23 -1.03
CA PRO A 17 5.85 -14.20 -0.46
C PRO A 17 5.74 -12.99 0.47
N PRO A 18 4.71 -12.16 0.31
CA PRO A 18 4.56 -10.95 1.08
C PRO A 18 4.66 -11.23 2.59
N LEU A 19 5.55 -10.47 3.25
CA LEU A 19 6.06 -10.76 4.59
C LEU A 19 4.94 -10.68 5.64
N ARG A 20 4.86 -11.71 6.48
CA ARG A 20 3.98 -11.72 7.66
C ARG A 20 4.57 -10.76 8.70
N THR A 21 3.80 -9.74 9.09
CA THR A 21 4.10 -8.86 10.23
C THR A 21 4.06 -9.67 11.52
N MET A 22 5.22 -10.14 11.95
CA MET A 22 5.46 -10.61 13.31
C MET A 22 6.52 -9.69 13.90
N GLU A 23 6.27 -9.22 15.13
CA GLU A 23 7.28 -8.45 15.85
C GLU A 23 8.55 -9.28 16.03
N SER A 24 9.70 -8.61 16.11
CA SER A 24 10.99 -9.30 16.28
C SER A 24 10.99 -10.26 17.49
N SER A 25 10.34 -9.86 18.59
CA SER A 25 10.14 -10.70 19.78
C SER A 25 9.26 -11.93 19.51
N ASP A 26 8.21 -11.79 18.70
CA ASP A 26 7.33 -12.90 18.36
C ASP A 26 8.05 -13.96 17.52
N ILE A 27 8.97 -13.52 16.64
CA ILE A 27 9.79 -14.40 15.82
C ILE A 27 10.80 -15.16 16.69
N GLU A 28 11.46 -14.46 17.62
CA GLU A 28 12.41 -15.10 18.56
C GLU A 28 11.71 -16.14 19.43
N ASP A 29 10.51 -15.85 19.94
CA ASP A 29 9.70 -16.81 20.70
C ASP A 29 9.28 -18.02 19.86
N VAL A 30 8.98 -17.84 18.56
CA VAL A 30 8.70 -18.96 17.67
C VAL A 30 9.96 -19.79 17.41
N ILE A 31 11.11 -19.17 17.17
CA ILE A 31 12.39 -19.86 17.00
C ILE A 31 12.72 -20.68 18.23
N GLN A 32 12.57 -20.11 19.43
CA GLN A 32 12.81 -20.82 20.69
C GLN A 32 11.88 -22.02 20.84
N ARG A 33 10.57 -21.85 20.57
CA ARG A 33 9.61 -22.97 20.58
C ARG A 33 9.97 -24.07 19.57
N CYS A 34 10.45 -23.71 18.38
CA CYS A 34 10.92 -24.70 17.40
C CYS A 34 12.09 -25.51 17.97
N ASN A 35 13.08 -24.85 18.58
CA ASN A 35 14.23 -25.52 19.22
C ASN A 35 13.79 -26.47 20.34
N ASP A 36 12.87 -26.03 21.21
CA ASP A 36 12.35 -26.86 22.29
C ASP A 36 11.63 -28.11 21.75
N ARG A 37 10.78 -27.97 20.73
CA ARG A 37 10.07 -29.11 20.11
C ARG A 37 11.02 -30.09 19.42
N ILE A 38 12.08 -29.59 18.77
CA ILE A 38 13.11 -30.43 18.16
C ILE A 38 13.86 -31.22 19.24
N ARG A 39 14.25 -30.56 20.35
CA ARG A 39 14.92 -31.17 21.50
C ARG A 39 14.05 -32.27 22.11
N ASP A 40 12.76 -32.03 22.26
CA ASP A 40 11.80 -32.98 22.85
C ASP A 40 11.43 -34.13 21.88
N GLY A 41 12.00 -34.14 20.66
CA GLY A 41 11.79 -35.19 19.66
C GLY A 41 10.43 -35.15 18.96
N ILE A 42 9.62 -34.11 19.21
CA ILE A 42 8.28 -33.96 18.65
C ILE A 42 8.40 -33.57 17.18
N MET A 43 7.96 -34.42 16.26
CA MET A 43 7.88 -34.15 14.81
C MET A 43 9.11 -33.41 14.25
N ARG A 44 10.33 -33.90 14.57
CA ARG A 44 11.59 -33.17 14.32
C ARG A 44 11.70 -32.57 12.92
N GLN A 45 11.40 -33.34 11.87
CA GLN A 45 11.48 -32.87 10.49
C GLN A 45 10.62 -31.61 10.23
N TRP A 46 9.39 -31.59 10.75
CA TRP A 46 8.48 -30.45 10.59
C TRP A 46 8.98 -29.20 11.30
N TRP A 47 9.48 -29.37 12.53
CA TRP A 47 9.97 -28.24 13.32
C TRP A 47 11.33 -27.73 12.83
N THR A 48 12.18 -28.59 12.24
CA THR A 48 13.41 -28.17 11.56
C THR A 48 13.10 -27.29 10.36
N GLN A 49 12.19 -27.72 9.47
CA GLN A 49 11.78 -26.90 8.31
C GLN A 49 11.18 -25.56 8.76
N LYS A 50 10.35 -25.60 9.81
CA LYS A 50 9.77 -24.39 10.38
C LYS A 50 10.84 -23.47 10.98
N LEU A 51 11.83 -24.01 11.69
CA LEU A 51 12.96 -23.27 12.23
C LEU A 51 13.75 -22.56 11.13
N GLU A 52 14.09 -23.27 10.05
CA GLU A 52 14.80 -22.70 8.90
C GLU A 52 14.04 -21.51 8.29
N TYR A 53 12.72 -21.65 8.13
CA TYR A 53 11.87 -20.56 7.65
C TYR A 53 11.94 -19.32 8.55
N TYR A 54 11.77 -19.47 9.87
CA TYR A 54 11.77 -18.33 10.79
C TYR A 54 13.17 -17.73 10.98
N GLN A 55 14.24 -18.52 10.88
CA GLN A 55 15.61 -18.00 10.88
C GLN A 55 15.90 -17.16 9.64
N LYS A 56 15.46 -17.62 8.47
CA LYS A 56 15.54 -16.84 7.22
C LYS A 56 14.76 -15.53 7.34
N LEU A 57 13.51 -15.61 7.81
CA LEU A 57 12.66 -14.43 8.01
C LEU A 57 13.30 -13.44 9.00
N LYS A 58 13.85 -13.91 10.12
CA LYS A 58 14.56 -13.06 11.08
C LYS A 58 15.74 -12.33 10.41
N LYS A 59 16.56 -13.06 9.65
CA LYS A 59 17.71 -12.47 8.95
C LYS A 59 17.29 -11.41 7.94
N GLU A 60 16.19 -11.63 7.22
CA GLU A 60 15.63 -10.65 6.29
C GLU A 60 15.12 -9.40 7.03
N ASN A 61 14.39 -9.56 8.13
CA ASN A 61 13.91 -8.46 8.97
C ASN A 61 15.08 -7.67 9.57
N ASP A 62 16.07 -8.35 10.14
CA ASP A 62 17.28 -7.73 10.71
C ASP A 62 18.04 -6.91 9.65
N ALA A 63 18.15 -7.43 8.42
CA ALA A 63 18.79 -6.74 7.31
C ALA A 63 17.99 -5.50 6.87
N GLN A 64 16.66 -5.57 6.85
CA GLN A 64 15.82 -4.41 6.55
C GLN A 64 15.93 -3.35 7.64
N ILE A 65 15.86 -3.72 8.92
CA ILE A 65 16.04 -2.79 10.05
C ILE A 65 17.41 -2.12 9.97
N ALA A 66 18.47 -2.89 9.67
CA ALA A 66 19.81 -2.34 9.51
C ALA A 66 19.91 -1.33 8.35
N SER A 67 19.07 -1.45 7.32
CA SER A 67 19.04 -0.52 6.18
C SER A 67 18.38 0.83 6.51
N GLU A 68 17.59 0.92 7.58
CA GLU A 68 16.90 2.15 8.00
C GLU A 68 17.11 2.42 9.52
N PRO A 69 18.31 2.90 9.92
CA PRO A 69 18.67 3.00 11.34
C PRO A 69 17.71 3.86 12.18
N GLY A 70 17.21 3.25 13.26
CA GLY A 70 16.35 3.89 14.26
C GLY A 70 14.89 4.06 13.84
N LEU A 71 14.44 3.29 12.86
CA LEU A 71 13.01 3.00 12.65
C LEU A 71 12.68 1.63 13.27
N ASP A 72 11.44 1.45 13.71
CA ASP A 72 10.92 0.14 14.11
C ASP A 72 10.62 -0.73 12.89
N LEU A 73 10.55 -2.05 13.09
CA LEU A 73 10.36 -3.02 12.00
C LEU A 73 9.11 -2.73 11.15
N ASN A 74 7.98 -2.36 11.76
CA ASN A 74 6.75 -2.10 11.01
C ASN A 74 6.88 -0.84 10.15
N THR A 75 7.48 0.21 10.69
CA THR A 75 7.80 1.41 9.92
C THR A 75 8.76 1.09 8.78
N VAL A 76 9.78 0.25 9.00
CA VAL A 76 10.72 -0.17 7.94
C VAL A 76 10.01 -0.95 6.83
N ILE A 77 9.19 -1.95 7.19
CA ILE A 77 8.40 -2.72 6.23
C ILE A 77 7.55 -1.77 5.39
N ARG A 78 6.84 -0.83 6.05
CA ARG A 78 6.01 0.15 5.34
C ARG A 78 6.82 1.07 4.43
N VAL A 79 7.99 1.53 4.87
CA VAL A 79 8.93 2.30 4.03
C VAL A 79 9.28 1.52 2.76
N LYS A 80 9.57 0.21 2.87
CA LYS A 80 9.87 -0.64 1.70
C LYS A 80 8.67 -0.83 0.79
N GLU A 81 7.46 -0.98 1.34
CA GLU A 81 6.23 -1.01 0.53
C GLU A 81 6.02 0.30 -0.25
N LEU A 82 6.23 1.45 0.40
CA LEU A 82 6.14 2.77 -0.23
C LEU A 82 7.20 2.95 -1.32
N GLU A 83 8.41 2.40 -1.17
CA GLU A 83 9.44 2.39 -2.23
C GLU A 83 8.98 1.61 -3.46
N VAL A 84 8.34 0.45 -3.26
CA VAL A 84 7.78 -0.35 -4.37
C VAL A 84 6.65 0.40 -5.07
N ILE A 85 5.72 1.00 -4.30
CA ILE A 85 4.63 1.80 -4.85
C ILE A 85 5.19 2.99 -5.64
N LYS A 86 6.20 3.68 -5.10
CA LYS A 86 6.88 4.78 -5.78
C LYS A 86 7.46 4.35 -7.12
N ALA A 87 8.24 3.26 -7.14
CA ALA A 87 8.85 2.74 -8.36
C ALA A 87 7.81 2.38 -9.42
N HIS A 88 6.68 1.81 -9.00
CA HIS A 88 5.56 1.51 -9.90
C HIS A 88 4.94 2.81 -10.48
N LEU A 89 4.66 3.80 -9.63
CA LEU A 89 4.09 5.08 -10.08
C LEU A 89 5.04 5.87 -10.99
N GLU A 90 6.35 5.80 -10.76
CA GLU A 90 7.36 6.39 -11.64
C GLU A 90 7.36 5.74 -13.02
N LYS A 91 7.19 4.41 -13.08
CA LYS A 91 7.08 3.65 -14.34
C LYS A 91 5.78 3.95 -15.10
N GLU A 92 4.66 4.09 -14.40
CA GLU A 92 3.33 4.33 -14.98
C GLU A 92 3.07 5.81 -15.34
N GLY A 93 4.03 6.72 -15.13
CA GLY A 93 3.88 8.12 -15.47
C GLY A 93 3.03 8.94 -14.51
N ASN A 94 2.96 8.54 -13.23
CA ASN A 94 2.31 9.27 -12.14
C ASN A 94 0.80 9.54 -12.33
N PRO A 95 -0.03 8.49 -12.49
CA PRO A 95 -1.47 8.67 -12.58
C PRO A 95 -2.01 9.39 -11.34
N HIS A 96 -2.95 10.32 -11.55
CA HIS A 96 -3.59 11.11 -10.49
C HIS A 96 -2.65 11.89 -9.57
N TYR A 97 -1.41 12.16 -10.01
CA TYR A 97 -0.40 12.90 -9.24
C TYR A 97 -0.07 12.24 -7.89
N ALA A 98 -0.21 10.92 -7.79
CA ALA A 98 -0.04 10.15 -6.56
C ALA A 98 1.40 10.15 -6.01
N LEU A 99 2.43 10.44 -6.84
CA LEU A 99 3.82 10.43 -6.40
C LEU A 99 4.11 11.41 -5.25
N SER A 100 3.47 12.58 -5.21
CA SER A 100 3.66 13.52 -4.10
C SER A 100 3.16 12.90 -2.79
N ASN A 101 2.02 12.21 -2.83
CA ASN A 101 1.43 11.53 -1.68
C ASN A 101 2.14 10.25 -1.24
N VAL A 102 3.05 9.70 -2.05
CA VAL A 102 3.90 8.58 -1.65
C VAL A 102 5.24 9.10 -1.12
N ASN A 103 5.83 10.10 -1.78
CA ASN A 103 7.10 10.69 -1.35
C ASN A 103 6.98 11.36 0.04
N SER A 104 5.85 12.00 0.33
CA SER A 104 5.65 12.70 1.60
C SER A 104 5.59 11.79 2.84
N PRO A 105 4.75 10.75 2.92
CA PRO A 105 4.79 9.81 4.05
C PRO A 105 6.12 9.08 4.13
N LEU A 106 6.73 8.70 3.00
CA LEU A 106 8.08 8.11 2.95
C LEU A 106 9.12 9.01 3.65
N ALA A 107 9.11 10.30 3.33
CA ALA A 107 10.00 11.28 3.96
C ALA A 107 9.64 11.50 5.45
N ALA A 108 8.35 11.48 5.80
CA ALA A 108 7.89 11.65 7.18
C ALA A 108 8.33 10.49 8.09
N TYR A 109 8.25 9.24 7.63
CA TYR A 109 8.77 8.07 8.36
C TYR A 109 10.28 8.17 8.57
N ARG A 110 11.05 8.42 7.50
CA ARG A 110 12.52 8.54 7.58
C ARG A 110 12.99 9.66 8.50
N ARG A 111 12.23 10.76 8.56
CA ARG A 111 12.48 11.88 9.49
C ARG A 111 11.90 11.65 10.88
N ARG A 112 11.25 10.51 11.13
CA ARG A 112 10.58 10.16 12.40
C ARG A 112 9.51 11.18 12.82
N LEU A 113 8.92 11.87 11.84
CA LEU A 113 7.79 12.78 12.04
C LEU A 113 6.45 12.05 11.98
N LEU A 114 6.46 10.85 11.41
CA LEU A 114 5.34 9.93 11.35
C LEU A 114 5.79 8.58 11.89
N VAL A 115 4.92 7.95 12.68
CA VAL A 115 5.12 6.60 13.24
C VAL A 115 4.00 5.73 12.69
N TRP A 116 4.35 4.53 12.22
CA TRP A 116 3.35 3.59 11.76
C TRP A 116 2.55 3.02 12.94
N HIS A 117 1.23 3.03 12.82
CA HIS A 117 0.32 2.41 13.78
C HIS A 117 -0.69 1.56 13.01
N MET A 118 -0.88 0.30 13.42
CA MET A 118 -1.76 -0.63 12.70
C MET A 118 -3.25 -0.21 12.72
N ASP A 119 -3.65 0.62 13.68
CA ASP A 119 -5.04 1.03 13.92
C ASP A 119 -5.32 2.49 13.54
N LYS A 120 -4.32 3.21 13.00
CA LYS A 120 -4.45 4.62 12.65
C LYS A 120 -4.13 4.87 11.19
N VAL A 121 -4.80 5.88 10.67
CA VAL A 121 -4.60 6.40 9.33
C VAL A 121 -4.15 7.84 9.37
N THR A 122 -3.50 8.27 8.29
CA THR A 122 -3.27 9.68 7.98
C THR A 122 -3.74 9.97 6.57
N TYR A 123 -4.46 11.07 6.39
CA TYR A 123 -4.94 11.52 5.09
C TYR A 123 -3.92 12.47 4.46
N TRP A 124 -3.69 12.34 3.16
CA TRP A 124 -2.72 13.11 2.40
C TRP A 124 -3.34 13.64 1.11
N SER A 125 -3.00 14.88 0.75
CA SER A 125 -3.28 15.40 -0.58
C SER A 125 -2.19 16.35 -1.04
N ASP A 126 -1.80 16.22 -2.31
CA ASP A 126 -0.71 16.98 -2.93
C ASP A 126 0.57 17.02 -2.07
N GLY A 127 0.93 15.87 -1.49
CA GLY A 127 2.09 15.72 -0.62
C GLY A 127 1.97 16.39 0.76
N LYS A 128 0.79 16.90 1.15
CA LYS A 128 0.55 17.48 2.47
C LYS A 128 -0.27 16.54 3.33
N GLN A 129 0.16 16.39 4.58
CA GLN A 129 -0.60 15.68 5.59
C GLN A 129 -1.80 16.54 6.03
N LEU A 130 -3.00 15.98 5.96
CA LEU A 130 -4.25 16.68 6.26
C LEU A 130 -4.66 16.54 7.73
N CYS A 131 -4.26 15.45 8.39
CA CYS A 131 -4.60 15.17 9.78
C CYS A 131 -3.45 14.51 10.55
N LYS A 132 -3.50 14.56 11.88
CA LYS A 132 -2.65 13.71 12.72
C LYS A 132 -3.14 12.25 12.63
N PRO A 133 -2.30 11.24 12.97
CA PRO A 133 -2.73 9.85 13.00
C PRO A 133 -4.00 9.67 13.84
N GLU A 134 -5.07 9.17 13.22
CA GLU A 134 -6.39 9.00 13.82
C GLU A 134 -7.02 7.66 13.39
N ALA A 135 -8.03 7.19 14.13
CA ALA A 135 -8.72 5.96 13.74
C ALA A 135 -9.42 6.15 12.39
N PHE A 136 -9.42 5.09 11.57
CA PHE A 136 -10.12 5.13 10.29
C PHE A 136 -11.63 5.26 10.49
N ASP A 137 -12.24 6.21 9.78
CA ASP A 137 -13.67 6.42 9.74
C ASP A 137 -14.11 6.80 8.31
N TRP A 138 -15.24 6.24 7.86
CA TRP A 138 -15.74 6.43 6.50
C TRP A 138 -16.26 7.85 6.27
N ASP A 139 -16.95 8.43 7.26
CA ASP A 139 -17.47 9.80 7.16
C ASP A 139 -16.31 10.80 7.13
N ARG A 140 -15.26 10.56 7.91
CA ARG A 140 -14.00 11.32 7.85
C ARG A 140 -13.29 11.24 6.51
N LEU A 141 -13.24 10.05 5.90
CA LEU A 141 -12.68 9.89 4.57
C LEU A 141 -13.43 10.75 3.55
N LEU A 142 -14.77 10.68 3.56
CA LEU A 142 -15.61 11.47 2.65
C LEU A 142 -15.50 12.98 2.92
N GLU A 143 -15.40 13.38 4.19
CA GLU A 143 -15.17 14.78 4.57
C GLU A 143 -13.87 15.30 3.96
N TRP A 144 -12.77 14.55 4.08
CA TRP A 144 -11.48 14.93 3.52
C TRP A 144 -11.46 14.91 2.00
N ASP A 145 -12.01 13.87 1.37
CA ASP A 145 -12.10 13.75 -0.10
C ASP A 145 -12.87 14.94 -0.70
N ASN A 146 -14.00 15.30 -0.08
CA ASN A 146 -14.78 16.47 -0.49
C ASN A 146 -14.02 17.79 -0.30
N LYS A 147 -13.29 17.96 0.81
CA LYS A 147 -12.48 19.17 1.08
C LYS A 147 -11.38 19.39 0.06
N VAL A 148 -10.74 18.31 -0.41
CA VAL A 148 -9.65 18.38 -1.39
C VAL A 148 -10.12 18.17 -2.83
N ASN A 149 -11.44 18.07 -3.04
CA ASN A 149 -12.09 17.83 -4.33
C ASN A 149 -11.53 16.58 -5.06
N GLY A 150 -11.15 15.55 -4.29
CA GLY A 150 -10.61 14.27 -4.75
C GLY A 150 -9.32 14.35 -5.57
N TYR A 151 -8.67 15.51 -5.69
CA TYR A 151 -7.45 15.62 -6.49
C TYR A 151 -6.26 15.14 -5.67
N ALA A 152 -5.54 14.13 -6.19
CA ALA A 152 -4.38 13.53 -5.55
C ALA A 152 -4.66 13.25 -4.07
N PHE A 153 -5.67 12.44 -3.76
CA PHE A 153 -6.00 12.05 -2.39
C PHE A 153 -5.41 10.67 -2.08
N TRP A 154 -4.85 10.51 -0.88
CA TRP A 154 -4.23 9.27 -0.42
C TRP A 154 -4.55 9.05 1.05
N VAL A 155 -4.77 7.79 1.42
CA VAL A 155 -4.91 7.41 2.82
C VAL A 155 -3.81 6.44 3.17
N GLU A 156 -2.94 6.89 4.06
CA GLU A 156 -1.85 6.10 4.60
C GLU A 156 -2.35 5.36 5.85
N GLY A 157 -2.10 4.06 5.95
CA GLY A 157 -2.62 3.22 7.05
C GLY A 157 -3.83 2.36 6.69
N ILE A 158 -4.48 2.59 5.54
CA ILE A 158 -5.51 1.67 5.02
C ILE A 158 -4.82 0.53 4.29
N GLY A 159 -4.73 -0.61 4.97
CA GLY A 159 -4.03 -1.80 4.51
C GLY A 159 -3.00 -2.20 5.54
N ASN A 160 -3.21 -3.37 6.17
CA ASN A 160 -2.21 -3.94 7.06
C ASN A 160 -0.89 -4.15 6.29
N PRO A 161 0.28 -3.96 6.93
CA PRO A 161 1.52 -4.44 6.34
C PRO A 161 1.44 -5.96 6.35
N GLY A 162 1.35 -6.54 5.17
CA GLY A 162 1.17 -7.98 4.99
C GLY A 162 0.15 -8.31 3.91
N PRO A 163 0.26 -9.49 3.29
CA PRO A 163 -0.56 -9.82 2.15
C PRO A 163 -1.99 -10.07 2.53
N LYS A 164 -2.84 -9.20 2.04
CA LYS A 164 -4.10 -9.64 1.48
C LYS A 164 -4.06 -9.29 0.01
N LYS A 165 -4.74 -10.10 -0.82
CA LYS A 165 -5.17 -9.64 -2.15
C LYS A 165 -5.77 -8.26 -1.90
N SER A 166 -5.14 -7.23 -2.44
CA SER A 166 -5.58 -5.85 -2.33
C SER A 166 -6.99 -5.79 -2.91
N TYR A 167 -8.00 -5.93 -2.05
CA TYR A 167 -9.33 -5.49 -2.41
C TYR A 167 -9.19 -3.99 -2.64
N ALA A 168 -9.51 -3.61 -3.88
CA ALA A 168 -9.60 -2.28 -4.45
C ALA A 168 -10.16 -1.20 -3.51
N PHE A 169 -9.40 -0.79 -2.49
CA PHE A 169 -9.69 0.37 -1.65
C PHE A 169 -8.59 1.45 -1.74
N ASN A 170 -7.57 1.23 -2.58
CA ASN A 170 -6.89 2.35 -3.23
C ASN A 170 -7.85 2.86 -4.31
N ILE A 171 -8.82 3.68 -3.91
CA ILE A 171 -9.76 4.30 -4.84
C ILE A 171 -9.01 5.48 -5.49
N PRO A 172 -8.56 5.40 -6.76
CA PRO A 172 -8.30 6.62 -7.49
C PRO A 172 -9.64 7.36 -7.60
N ALA A 173 -9.70 8.55 -7.00
CA ALA A 173 -10.84 9.47 -6.98
C ALA A 173 -12.00 9.08 -7.92
N VAL A 174 -13.10 8.56 -7.35
CA VAL A 174 -14.35 8.23 -8.08
C VAL A 174 -14.86 9.46 -8.87
N HIS A 175 -14.46 10.67 -8.47
CA HIS A 175 -14.94 11.91 -9.05
C HIS A 175 -14.15 12.44 -10.27
N GLY A 176 -12.95 11.91 -10.56
CA GLY A 176 -12.13 12.36 -11.70
C GLY A 176 -12.59 11.82 -13.06
N ALA A 177 -13.21 10.64 -13.07
CA ALA A 177 -13.70 9.99 -14.29
C ALA A 177 -15.10 10.50 -14.71
N MET A 178 -15.98 10.83 -13.76
CA MET A 178 -17.34 11.30 -14.08
C MET A 178 -17.42 12.75 -14.55
N ARG A 179 -16.52 13.64 -14.13
CA ARG A 179 -16.57 15.04 -14.58
C ARG A 179 -16.04 15.27 -16.00
N ARG A 180 -15.20 14.38 -16.55
CA ARG A 180 -14.80 14.46 -17.97
C ARG A 180 -15.84 13.91 -18.94
N ALA A 181 -16.71 13.01 -18.48
CA ALA A 181 -17.86 12.52 -19.27
C ALA A 181 -19.06 13.48 -19.26
N SER A 182 -19.15 14.41 -18.30
CA SER A 182 -20.26 15.37 -18.21
C SER A 182 -20.01 16.70 -18.94
N VAL A 183 -18.75 17.11 -19.11
CA VAL A 183 -18.42 18.38 -19.81
C VAL A 183 -18.41 18.22 -21.34
N TRP A 184 -18.36 16.99 -21.88
CA TRP A 184 -18.47 16.73 -23.33
C TRP A 184 -19.91 16.54 -23.84
N ASN A 185 -20.93 16.63 -22.98
CA ASN A 185 -22.34 16.53 -23.38
C ASN A 185 -23.18 17.81 -23.18
N HIS A 186 -22.57 18.92 -22.75
CA HIS A 186 -23.25 20.23 -22.71
C HIS A 186 -22.84 21.21 -23.83
N HIS A 187 -21.87 20.86 -24.68
CA HIS A 187 -21.54 21.63 -25.89
C HIS A 187 -22.08 21.05 -27.20
N ARG A 188 -22.97 20.03 -27.13
CA ARG A 188 -23.67 19.48 -28.30
C ARG A 188 -25.20 19.65 -28.29
N SER A 189 -25.78 20.36 -27.32
CA SER A 189 -27.23 20.65 -27.31
C SER A 189 -27.60 22.14 -27.44
N LEU A 190 -26.63 23.03 -27.70
CA LEU A 190 -26.88 24.45 -27.96
C LEU A 190 -26.52 24.92 -29.38
N VAL A 191 -25.94 24.06 -30.23
CA VAL A 191 -25.67 24.38 -31.66
C VAL A 191 -26.65 23.66 -32.62
N GLN A 192 -27.58 22.86 -32.11
CA GLN A 192 -28.59 22.15 -32.91
C GLN A 192 -30.04 22.68 -32.76
N ARG A 193 -30.22 23.92 -32.25
CA ARG A 193 -31.53 24.59 -32.18
C ARG A 193 -31.63 25.93 -32.95
N ILE A 194 -30.68 26.25 -33.83
CA ILE A 194 -30.76 27.46 -34.68
C ILE A 194 -30.95 27.14 -36.19
N TYR A 195 -31.06 25.87 -36.60
CA TYR A 195 -31.35 25.50 -38.00
C TYR A 195 -32.58 24.59 -38.18
N GLN A 196 -33.68 24.90 -37.48
CA GLN A 196 -35.02 24.37 -37.79
C GLN A 196 -36.13 25.42 -37.63
N THR A 197 -35.84 26.70 -37.93
CA THR A 197 -36.88 27.71 -38.12
C THR A 197 -36.40 28.80 -39.09
N ILE A 198 -36.16 28.43 -40.36
CA ILE A 198 -36.52 29.17 -41.57
C ILE A 198 -36.82 28.11 -42.64
#